data_AF-A7LCU3-F1
#
_entry.id   AF-A7LCU3-F1
#
_cell.length_a   1.000
_cell.length_b   1.000
_cell.length_c   1.000
_cell.angle_alpha   90.00
_cell.angle_beta   90.00
_cell.angle_gamma   90.00
#
_symmetry.space_group_name_H-M   'P 1'
#
loop_
_entity.id
_entity.type
_entity.pdbx_description
1 polymer ?
#
loop_
_entity_poly.entity_id
_entity_poly.type
_entity_poly.pdbx_seq_one_letter_code
_entity_poly.pdbx_strand_id
1 'polypeptide(L)'
;HNSISNPSADFFQSCQKIRSLKAGNNPFQCSCELRDFIQSVGQVSSEVVEGWPESYKCDYPESYKGTLLKDFHVSELSCNTALLIVTIVVPGLVLAVAVTVLCIYLDLPWYLRMVCQWTQTRRRARNVPLEELQRTLQFHAFISYKEHDLPG
;
A
#
# COMPACT_ATOMS: atom_id res chain seq x y z
N HIS A 1 -14.78 17.90 39.03
CA HIS A 1 -13.89 17.59 37.91
C HIS A 1 -13.73 16.08 37.92
N ASN A 2 -14.23 15.38 36.90
CA ASN A 2 -14.07 13.93 36.76
C ASN A 2 -13.06 13.69 35.62
N SER A 3 -12.45 12.51 35.56
CA SER A 3 -11.44 12.17 34.54
C SER A 3 -12.00 11.16 33.55
N ILE A 4 -13.19 11.43 33.00
CA ILE A 4 -13.86 10.52 32.07
C ILE A 4 -13.42 10.84 30.65
N SER A 5 -12.64 9.93 30.04
CA SER A 5 -12.08 10.10 28.69
C SER A 5 -12.96 9.53 27.58
N ASN A 6 -13.60 8.38 27.82
CA ASN A 6 -14.35 7.60 26.82
C ASN A 6 -15.60 6.95 27.44
N PRO A 7 -16.70 7.70 27.66
CA PRO A 7 -17.95 7.11 28.10
C PRO A 7 -18.57 6.21 26.99
N SER A 8 -19.03 5.01 27.35
CA SER A 8 -19.72 4.11 26.41
C SER A 8 -21.13 4.62 26.08
N ALA A 9 -21.55 4.43 24.83
CA ALA A 9 -22.91 4.68 24.37
C ALA A 9 -23.96 3.74 25.00
N ASP A 10 -23.53 2.56 25.47
CA ASP A 10 -24.42 1.54 26.08
C ASP A 10 -25.14 2.06 27.32
N PHE A 11 -24.59 3.09 27.97
CA PHE A 11 -25.21 3.74 29.11
C PHE A 11 -26.60 4.31 28.77
N PHE A 12 -26.78 4.85 27.56
CA PHE A 12 -28.08 5.36 27.12
C PHE A 12 -29.10 4.25 26.88
N GLN A 13 -28.64 3.06 26.49
CA GLN A 13 -29.51 1.89 26.32
C GLN A 13 -29.92 1.29 27.67
N SER A 14 -28.98 1.20 28.62
CA SER A 14 -29.24 0.64 29.95
C SER A 14 -30.01 1.60 30.87
N CYS A 15 -29.88 2.91 30.69
CA CYS A 15 -30.48 3.93 31.55
C CYS A 15 -31.46 4.83 30.79
N GLN A 16 -32.59 4.26 30.36
CA GLN A 16 -33.61 4.94 29.53
C GLN A 16 -34.39 6.07 30.23
N LYS A 17 -34.28 6.24 31.56
CA LYS A 17 -35.01 7.26 32.35
C LYS A 17 -34.10 8.35 32.92
N ILE A 18 -32.94 8.59 32.31
CA ILE A 18 -32.03 9.64 32.73
C ILE A 18 -32.70 11.01 32.58
N ARG A 19 -32.61 11.83 33.63
CA ARG A 19 -33.18 13.18 33.69
C ARG A 19 -32.15 14.30 33.55
N SER A 20 -30.92 14.06 34.02
CA SER A 20 -29.79 14.97 33.85
C SER A 20 -28.50 14.17 33.73
N LEU A 21 -27.66 14.52 32.77
CA LEU A 21 -26.33 14.02 32.51
C LEU A 21 -25.38 15.22 32.44
N LYS A 22 -24.46 15.27 33.40
CA LYS A 22 -23.43 16.32 33.47
C LYS A 22 -22.06 15.71 33.22
N ALA A 23 -21.65 15.74 31.95
CA ALA A 23 -20.34 15.27 31.53
C ALA A 23 -19.46 16.40 30.93
N GLY A 24 -19.93 17.64 30.96
CA GLY A 24 -19.13 18.80 30.54
C GLY A 24 -17.83 18.96 31.34
N ASN A 25 -16.82 19.56 30.70
CA ASN A 25 -15.48 19.80 31.25
C ASN A 25 -14.75 18.53 31.73
N ASN A 26 -14.88 17.43 30.98
CA ASN A 26 -14.04 16.24 31.13
C ASN A 26 -12.98 16.19 30.00
N PRO A 27 -11.82 15.56 30.23
CA PRO A 27 -10.78 15.42 29.21
C PRO A 27 -11.19 14.35 28.17
N PHE A 28 -12.09 14.69 27.27
CA PHE A 28 -12.61 13.77 26.27
C PHE A 28 -11.52 13.38 25.27
N GLN A 29 -11.36 12.07 25.06
CA GLN A 29 -10.50 11.52 24.03
C GLN A 29 -11.31 11.30 22.75
N CYS A 30 -11.17 12.22 21.81
CA CYS A 30 -11.85 12.19 20.52
C CYS A 30 -11.25 11.12 19.62
N SER A 31 -11.81 9.93 19.79
CA SER A 31 -11.50 8.71 19.06
C SER A 31 -12.78 8.12 18.46
N CYS A 32 -12.61 7.04 17.72
CA CYS A 32 -13.67 6.15 17.23
C CYS A 32 -14.76 5.81 18.24
N GLU A 33 -14.35 5.38 19.43
CA GLU A 33 -15.23 4.89 20.50
C GLU A 33 -16.18 6.00 20.99
N LEU A 34 -15.73 7.25 20.93
CA LEU A 34 -16.51 8.39 21.38
C LEU A 34 -17.60 8.80 20.37
N ARG A 35 -17.49 8.38 19.10
CA ARG A 35 -18.42 8.75 18.04
C ARG A 35 -19.85 8.27 18.36
N ASP A 36 -20.00 7.05 18.82
CA ASP A 36 -21.31 6.47 19.15
C ASP A 36 -21.93 7.15 20.36
N PHE A 37 -21.09 7.57 21.31
CA PHE A 37 -21.52 8.38 22.44
C PHE A 37 -22.01 9.77 21.98
N ILE A 38 -21.27 10.45 21.10
CA ILE A 38 -21.66 11.75 20.53
C ILE A 38 -22.99 11.64 19.79
N GLN A 39 -23.16 10.60 18.98
CA GLN A 39 -24.39 10.35 18.24
C GLN A 39 -25.58 10.09 19.18
N SER A 40 -25.36 9.32 20.25
CA SER A 40 -26.38 9.07 21.27
C SER A 40 -26.75 10.33 22.04
N VAL A 41 -25.76 11.13 22.47
CA VAL A 41 -25.97 12.42 23.13
C VAL A 41 -26.73 13.39 22.24
N GLY A 42 -26.42 13.43 20.93
CA GLY A 42 -27.13 14.26 19.96
C GLY A 42 -28.58 13.85 19.72
N GLN A 43 -28.95 12.60 20.00
CA GLN A 43 -30.34 12.12 19.94
C GLN A 43 -31.13 12.41 21.22
N VAL A 44 -30.44 12.53 22.37
CA VAL A 44 -31.05 12.87 23.65
C VAL A 44 -31.37 14.36 23.71
N SER A 45 -32.47 14.74 24.37
CA SER A 45 -32.86 16.16 24.47
C SER A 45 -31.79 16.98 25.19
N SER A 46 -31.56 18.21 24.72
CA SER A 46 -30.59 19.14 25.31
C SER A 46 -30.90 19.50 26.77
N GLU A 47 -32.14 19.32 27.23
CA GLU A 47 -32.54 19.52 28.63
C GLU A 47 -31.94 18.45 29.56
N VAL A 48 -31.71 17.25 29.04
CA VAL A 48 -31.14 16.14 29.80
C VAL A 48 -29.61 16.26 29.85
N VAL A 49 -28.97 16.90 28.88
CA VAL A 49 -27.50 16.98 28.81
C VAL A 49 -27.04 18.39 29.18
N GLU A 50 -26.61 18.56 30.43
CA GLU A 50 -26.23 19.88 30.97
C GLU A 50 -24.96 20.41 30.30
N GLY A 51 -25.06 21.60 29.71
CA GLY A 51 -23.91 22.31 29.12
C GLY A 51 -23.48 21.80 27.75
N TRP A 52 -24.30 20.96 27.10
CA TRP A 52 -24.12 20.62 25.70
C TRP A 52 -24.53 21.81 24.80
N PRO A 53 -23.77 22.16 23.74
CA PRO A 53 -22.50 21.57 23.30
C PRO A 53 -21.24 22.28 23.85
N GLU A 54 -21.36 23.48 24.42
CA GLU A 54 -20.22 24.38 24.71
C GLU A 54 -19.21 23.83 25.72
N SER A 55 -19.64 23.02 26.69
CA SER A 55 -18.74 22.41 27.70
C SER A 55 -18.15 21.06 27.29
N TYR A 56 -18.47 20.60 26.08
CA TYR A 56 -18.05 19.30 25.55
C TYR A 56 -17.00 19.53 24.47
N LYS A 57 -15.72 19.48 24.89
CA LYS A 57 -14.56 19.71 24.02
C LYS A 57 -13.59 18.54 24.05
N CYS A 58 -12.99 18.25 22.91
CA CYS A 58 -11.90 17.29 22.79
C CYS A 58 -10.66 17.81 23.52
N ASP A 59 -10.03 16.98 24.34
CA ASP A 59 -8.74 17.28 24.96
C ASP A 59 -7.60 16.52 24.27
N TYR A 60 -7.89 15.30 23.80
CA TYR A 60 -6.96 14.44 23.08
C TYR A 60 -7.59 13.82 21.83
N PRO A 61 -6.81 13.46 20.79
CA PRO A 61 -5.38 13.75 20.60
C PRO A 61 -5.14 15.24 20.27
N GLU A 62 -3.90 15.70 20.41
CA GLU A 62 -3.53 17.13 20.27
C GLU A 62 -4.00 17.75 18.93
N SER A 63 -4.11 16.94 17.88
CA SER A 63 -4.60 17.36 16.56
C SER A 63 -6.04 17.88 16.57
N TYR A 64 -6.88 17.44 17.51
CA TYR A 64 -8.29 17.81 17.62
C TYR A 64 -8.60 18.56 18.93
N LYS A 65 -7.58 18.92 19.70
CA LYS A 65 -7.74 19.58 21.00
C LYS A 65 -8.49 20.91 20.87
N GLY A 66 -9.48 21.11 21.72
CA GLY A 66 -10.34 22.29 21.75
C GLY A 66 -11.49 22.28 20.75
N THR A 67 -11.60 21.26 19.88
CA THR A 67 -12.77 21.12 19.00
C THR A 67 -14.00 20.67 19.80
N LEU A 68 -15.18 21.19 19.44
CA LEU A 68 -16.44 20.79 20.05
C LEU A 68 -16.77 19.36 19.64
N LEU A 69 -17.27 18.54 20.57
CA LEU A 69 -17.64 17.15 20.26
C LEU A 69 -18.71 17.07 19.15
N LYS A 70 -19.59 18.07 19.03
CA LYS A 70 -20.60 18.16 17.97
C LYS A 70 -19.98 18.30 16.57
N ASP A 71 -18.84 18.97 16.46
CA ASP A 71 -18.18 19.24 15.19
C ASP A 71 -17.13 18.17 14.83
N PHE A 72 -16.88 17.22 15.74
CA PHE A 72 -16.00 16.10 15.52
C PHE A 72 -16.67 15.02 14.68
N HIS A 73 -16.51 15.10 13.36
CA HIS A 73 -16.94 14.08 12.42
C HIS A 73 -15.74 13.31 11.84
N VAL A 74 -15.49 12.12 12.37
CA VAL A 74 -14.57 11.15 11.76
C VAL A 74 -15.36 10.22 10.85
N SER A 75 -14.87 10.05 9.61
CA SER A 75 -15.47 9.13 8.65
C SER A 75 -15.37 7.69 9.19
N GLU A 76 -16.49 6.96 9.14
CA GLU A 76 -16.61 5.56 9.60
C GLU A 76 -15.53 4.66 8.97
N LEU A 77 -15.19 4.95 7.72
CA LEU A 77 -14.13 4.29 6.97
C LEU A 77 -12.76 4.38 7.68
N SER A 78 -12.46 5.51 8.33
CA SER A 78 -11.20 5.71 9.07
C SER A 78 -11.19 5.00 10.41
N CYS A 79 -12.36 4.62 10.91
CA CYS A 79 -12.51 4.03 12.22
C CYS A 79 -12.33 2.52 12.20
N ASN A 80 -12.72 1.89 11.09
CA ASN A 80 -12.46 0.49 10.85
C ASN A 80 -11.10 0.32 10.16
N THR A 81 -10.07 0.01 10.95
CA THR A 81 -8.70 -0.23 10.48
C THR A 81 -8.63 -1.28 9.38
N ALA A 82 -9.50 -2.30 9.41
CA ALA A 82 -9.56 -3.32 8.35
C ALA A 82 -10.06 -2.72 7.03
N LEU A 83 -11.11 -1.89 7.06
CA LEU A 83 -11.59 -1.19 5.87
C LEU A 83 -10.54 -0.22 5.33
N LEU A 84 -9.88 0.55 6.19
CA LEU A 84 -8.76 1.41 5.78
C LEU A 84 -7.67 0.63 5.06
N ILE A 85 -7.20 -0.46 5.67
CA ILE A 85 -6.16 -1.31 5.09
C ILE A 85 -6.62 -1.85 3.74
N VAL A 86 -7.84 -2.37 3.64
CA VAL A 86 -8.40 -2.88 2.37
C VAL A 86 -8.42 -1.77 1.31
N THR A 87 -8.88 -0.57 1.65
CA THR A 87 -8.93 0.55 0.69
C THR A 87 -7.57 1.06 0.23
N ILE A 88 -6.50 0.85 1.00
CA ILE A 88 -5.14 1.24 0.59
C ILE A 88 -4.47 0.10 -0.19
N VAL A 89 -4.59 -1.13 0.31
CA VAL A 89 -3.89 -2.30 -0.23
C VAL A 89 -4.49 -2.73 -1.57
N VAL A 90 -5.82 -2.73 -1.73
CA VAL A 90 -6.49 -3.14 -2.96
C VAL A 90 -6.04 -2.30 -4.17
N PRO A 91 -6.12 -0.95 -4.16
CA PRO A 91 -5.67 -0.17 -5.30
C PRO A 91 -4.16 -0.29 -5.53
N GLY A 92 -3.34 -0.42 -4.48
CA GLY A 92 -1.91 -0.68 -4.61
C GLY A 92 -1.60 -2.00 -5.34
N LEU A 93 -2.31 -3.07 -4.98
CA LEU A 93 -2.18 -4.38 -5.63
C LEU A 93 -2.64 -4.31 -7.10
N VAL A 94 -3.77 -3.67 -7.38
CA VAL A 94 -4.28 -3.49 -8.74
C VAL A 94 -3.27 -2.72 -9.59
N LEU A 95 -2.67 -1.67 -9.05
CA LEU A 95 -1.65 -0.88 -9.76
C LEU A 95 -0.41 -1.72 -10.05
N ALA A 96 0.07 -2.50 -9.09
CA ALA A 96 1.22 -3.38 -9.26
C ALA A 96 0.96 -4.45 -10.35
N VAL A 97 -0.23 -5.06 -10.35
CA VAL A 97 -0.64 -6.01 -11.40
C VAL A 97 -0.72 -5.31 -12.76
N ALA A 98 -1.31 -4.13 -12.84
CA ALA A 98 -1.40 -3.38 -14.08
C ALA A 98 0.00 -3.01 -14.64
N VAL A 99 0.92 -2.56 -13.78
CA VAL A 99 2.29 -2.22 -14.18
C VAL A 99 3.05 -3.45 -14.64
N THR A 100 2.99 -4.56 -13.90
CA THR A 100 3.66 -5.82 -14.30
C THR A 100 3.14 -6.34 -15.64
N VAL A 101 1.82 -6.31 -15.85
CA VAL A 101 1.20 -6.67 -17.12
C VAL A 101 1.69 -5.75 -18.24
N LEU A 102 1.70 -4.43 -18.02
CA LEU A 102 2.16 -3.46 -19.00
C LEU A 102 3.65 -3.67 -19.35
N CYS A 103 4.50 -3.91 -18.34
CA CYS A 103 5.90 -4.24 -18.52
C CYS A 103 6.05 -5.49 -19.40
N ILE A 104 5.32 -6.58 -19.09
CA ILE A 104 5.36 -7.81 -19.91
C ILE A 104 4.93 -7.52 -21.36
N TYR A 105 3.85 -6.75 -21.57
CA TYR A 105 3.36 -6.41 -22.91
C TYR A 105 4.33 -5.53 -23.71
N LEU A 106 5.06 -4.63 -23.07
CA LEU A 106 6.03 -3.76 -23.73
C LEU A 106 7.40 -4.44 -23.90
N ASP A 107 7.78 -5.32 -22.99
CA ASP A 107 9.03 -6.08 -23.05
C ASP A 107 8.94 -7.25 -24.04
N LEU A 108 7.79 -7.91 -24.21
CA LEU A 108 7.63 -9.00 -25.19
C LEU A 108 8.05 -8.58 -26.61
N PRO A 109 7.58 -7.44 -27.15
CA PRO A 109 8.00 -6.93 -28.46
C PRO A 109 9.51 -6.69 -28.53
N TRP A 110 10.13 -6.16 -27.47
CA TRP A 110 11.57 -5.91 -27.45
C TRP A 110 12.36 -7.22 -27.38
N TYR A 111 11.93 -8.15 -26.52
CA TYR A 111 12.54 -9.46 -26.33
C TYR A 111 12.47 -10.30 -27.62
N LEU A 112 11.31 -10.33 -28.28
CA LEU A 112 11.14 -11.01 -29.57
C LEU A 112 12.04 -10.40 -30.65
N ARG A 113 12.17 -9.06 -30.71
CA ARG A 113 13.08 -8.40 -31.66
C ARG A 113 14.54 -8.78 -31.39
N MET A 114 14.98 -8.77 -30.13
CA MET A 114 16.32 -9.20 -29.71
C MET A 114 16.61 -10.65 -30.12
N VAL A 115 15.69 -11.58 -29.81
CA VAL A 115 15.83 -13.01 -30.15
C VAL A 115 15.82 -13.22 -31.67
N CYS A 116 14.98 -12.51 -32.42
CA CYS A 116 15.00 -12.54 -33.88
C CYS A 116 16.34 -12.06 -34.45
N GLN A 117 16.91 -10.97 -33.93
CA GLN A 117 18.23 -10.50 -34.37
C GLN A 117 19.33 -11.50 -34.04
N TRP A 118 19.33 -12.07 -32.83
CA TRP A 118 20.30 -13.10 -32.41
C TRP A 118 20.21 -14.38 -33.23
N THR A 119 19.01 -14.81 -33.58
CA THR A 119 18.82 -15.99 -34.44
C THR A 119 19.24 -15.71 -35.88
N GLN A 120 19.00 -14.50 -36.39
CA GLN A 120 19.48 -14.08 -37.71
C GLN A 120 21.02 -14.00 -37.78
N THR A 121 21.69 -13.40 -36.80
CA THR A 121 23.17 -13.34 -36.76
C THR A 121 23.78 -14.72 -36.65
N ARG A 122 23.24 -15.58 -35.78
CA ARG A 122 23.70 -16.98 -35.63
C ARG A 122 23.44 -17.81 -36.89
N ARG A 123 22.31 -17.58 -37.58
CA ARG A 123 22.02 -18.23 -38.87
C ARG A 123 22.97 -17.73 -39.96
N ARG A 124 23.29 -16.44 -39.99
CA ARG A 124 24.29 -15.87 -40.91
C ARG A 124 25.69 -16.44 -40.66
N ALA A 125 26.10 -16.57 -39.40
CA ALA A 125 27.37 -17.20 -39.02
C ALA A 125 27.41 -18.70 -39.39
N ARG A 126 26.29 -19.41 -39.28
CA ARG A 126 26.20 -20.83 -39.67
C ARG A 126 26.09 -21.03 -41.19
N ASN A 127 25.55 -20.05 -41.91
CA ASN A 127 25.42 -20.04 -43.36
C ASN A 127 26.64 -19.41 -44.07
N VAL A 128 27.76 -19.21 -43.35
CA VAL A 128 29.06 -18.92 -43.98
C VAL A 128 29.32 -20.04 -44.99
N PRO A 129 29.62 -19.73 -46.27
CA PRO A 129 29.79 -20.74 -47.31
C PRO A 129 30.79 -21.80 -46.88
N LEU A 130 30.48 -23.08 -47.11
CA LEU A 130 31.35 -24.21 -46.81
C LEU A 130 32.79 -24.00 -47.36
N GLU A 131 32.91 -23.25 -48.46
CA GLU A 131 34.18 -22.81 -49.06
C GLU A 131 35.06 -21.94 -48.14
N GLU A 132 34.48 -21.04 -47.34
CA GLU A 132 35.24 -20.17 -46.43
C GLU A 132 35.70 -20.94 -45.18
N LEU A 133 34.85 -21.85 -44.67
CA LEU A 133 35.21 -22.75 -43.58
C LEU A 133 36.33 -23.72 -43.98
N GLN A 134 36.25 -24.27 -45.21
CA GLN A 134 37.28 -25.14 -45.77
C GLN A 134 38.60 -24.40 -46.00
N ARG A 135 38.54 -23.13 -46.45
CA ARG A 135 39.73 -22.27 -46.59
C ARG A 135 40.37 -21.97 -45.22
N THR A 136 39.59 -21.76 -44.16
CA THR A 136 40.09 -21.47 -42.81
C THR A 136 40.71 -22.71 -42.13
N LEU A 137 40.19 -23.90 -42.43
CA LEU A 137 40.77 -25.17 -41.96
C LEU A 137 42.10 -25.50 -42.66
N GLN A 138 42.25 -25.15 -43.95
CA GLN A 138 43.48 -25.40 -44.71
C GLN A 138 44.71 -24.67 -44.16
N PHE A 139 44.54 -23.57 -43.42
CA PHE A 139 45.65 -22.78 -42.87
C PHE A 139 46.04 -23.14 -41.43
N HIS A 140 45.44 -24.16 -40.81
CA HIS A 140 45.70 -24.51 -39.40
C HIS A 140 46.62 -25.73 -39.18
N ALA A 141 47.32 -26.23 -40.20
CA ALA A 141 48.35 -27.24 -40.00
C ALA A 141 49.69 -26.59 -39.59
N PHE A 142 49.94 -26.50 -38.28
CA PHE A 142 51.28 -26.20 -37.76
C PHE A 142 52.11 -27.49 -37.74
N ILE A 143 53.12 -27.58 -38.61
CA ILE A 143 54.10 -28.66 -38.62
C ILE A 143 55.23 -28.26 -37.67
N SER A 144 55.35 -28.90 -36.50
CA SER A 144 56.52 -28.75 -35.63
C SER A 144 57.57 -29.81 -36.01
N TYR A 145 58.67 -29.39 -36.64
CA TYR A 145 59.82 -30.25 -36.87
C TYR A 145 60.70 -30.31 -35.60
N LYS A 146 61.11 -31.51 -35.18
CA LYS A 146 62.16 -31.69 -34.15
C LYS A 146 63.48 -31.96 -34.86
N GLU A 147 64.43 -31.07 -34.66
CA GLU A 147 65.74 -31.07 -35.27
C GLU A 147 66.68 -32.04 -34.55
N HIS A 148 66.45 -33.36 -34.66
CA HIS A 148 67.34 -34.36 -34.05
C HIS A 148 67.51 -35.69 -34.81
N ASP A 149 67.28 -35.71 -36.12
CA ASP A 149 67.62 -36.86 -36.97
C ASP A 149 68.42 -36.41 -38.20
N LEU A 150 69.70 -36.07 -37.99
CA LEU A 150 70.71 -36.00 -39.05
C LEU A 150 71.90 -36.87 -38.61
N PRO A 151 72.19 -38.00 -39.29
CA PRO A 151 73.40 -38.76 -39.04
C PRO A 151 74.56 -38.09 -39.77
N GLY A 152 75.52 -37.58 -39.01
CA GLY A 152 76.81 -37.09 -39.48
C GLY A 152 77.90 -37.56 -38.55
#